data_AF-A0A4R2LKI1-F1
#
_entry.id   AF-A0A4R2LKI1-F1
#
_cell.length_a   1.000
_cell.length_b   1.000
_cell.length_c   1.000
_cell.angle_alpha   90.00
_cell.angle_beta   90.00
_cell.angle_gamma   90.00
#
_symmetry.space_group_name_H-M   'P 1'
#
loop_
_entity.id
_entity.type
_entity.pdbx_description
1 polymer ?
#
loop_
_entity_poly.entity_id
_entity_poly.type
_entity_poly.pdbx_seq_one_letter_code
_entity_poly.pdbx_strand_id
1 'polypeptide(L)'
;MEKYKEFLVLLSAAVAAYFDTTITFLYALLIGFAFNIFAGLRADEVKFVMTRFPSFGFINYKGQKLVDSLKELCLITFITYMLKAIIDLMNFEEKSAYVVQVLIAIAIYYYVKNGLRNLSKAYPKVRWIKMLYYLVSFKFREMMPGIVNDAIKKEEEESGKEGKE
;
A
#
# COMPACT_ATOMS: atom_id res chain seq x y z
N MET A 1 -36.94 -21.12 -3.19
CA MET A 1 -36.00 -20.30 -3.99
C MET A 1 -36.11 -18.82 -3.63
N GLU A 2 -37.32 -18.22 -3.56
CA GLU A 2 -37.50 -16.80 -3.20
C GLU A 2 -37.00 -16.42 -1.79
N LYS A 3 -37.33 -17.20 -0.76
CA LYS A 3 -36.85 -16.95 0.62
C LYS A 3 -35.32 -16.85 0.75
N TYR A 4 -34.57 -17.64 -0.04
CA TYR A 4 -33.10 -17.57 -0.06
C TYR A 4 -32.59 -16.31 -0.77
N LYS A 5 -33.31 -15.83 -1.80
CA LYS A 5 -32.99 -14.56 -2.47
C LYS A 5 -33.23 -13.39 -1.54
N GLU A 6 -34.37 -13.35 -0.85
CA GLU A 6 -34.70 -12.31 0.13
C GLU A 6 -33.68 -12.25 1.27
N PHE A 7 -33.29 -13.40 1.81
CA PHE A 7 -32.25 -13.48 2.83
C PHE A 7 -30.89 -12.96 2.34
N LEU A 8 -30.47 -13.32 1.12
CA LEU A 8 -29.22 -12.82 0.54
C LEU A 8 -29.26 -11.32 0.26
N VAL A 9 -30.40 -10.79 -0.19
CA VAL A 9 -30.59 -9.35 -0.38
C VAL A 9 -30.49 -8.61 0.95
N LEU A 10 -31.14 -9.12 2.00
CA LEU A 10 -31.06 -8.53 3.33
C LEU A 10 -29.63 -8.56 3.87
N LEU A 11 -28.94 -9.70 3.75
CA LEU A 11 -27.58 -9.86 4.23
C LEU A 11 -26.61 -8.94 3.48
N SER A 12 -26.71 -8.87 2.15
CA SER A 12 -25.88 -8.00 1.33
C SER A 12 -26.15 -6.51 1.59
N ALA A 13 -27.41 -6.12 1.83
CA ALA A 13 -27.77 -4.77 2.21
C ALA A 13 -27.20 -4.39 3.58
N ALA A 14 -27.29 -5.28 4.58
CA ALA A 14 -26.72 -5.08 5.90
C ALA A 14 -25.18 -4.93 5.84
N VAL A 15 -24.52 -5.77 5.05
CA VAL A 15 -23.08 -5.65 4.79
C VAL A 15 -22.79 -4.30 4.13
N ALA A 16 -23.46 -3.95 3.03
CA ALA A 16 -23.23 -2.69 2.33
C ALA A 16 -23.40 -1.48 3.25
N ALA A 17 -24.45 -1.45 4.07
CA ALA A 17 -24.70 -0.39 5.04
C ALA A 17 -23.57 -0.27 6.08
N TYR A 18 -22.99 -1.38 6.54
CA TYR A 18 -21.88 -1.37 7.49
C TYR A 18 -20.61 -0.71 6.93
N PHE A 19 -20.39 -0.85 5.62
CA PHE A 19 -19.25 -0.27 4.92
C PHE A 19 -19.49 1.17 4.43
N ASP A 20 -20.75 1.63 4.37
CA ASP A 20 -21.14 2.91 3.75
C ASP A 20 -20.35 4.11 4.29
N THR A 21 -20.19 4.21 5.60
CA THR A 21 -19.44 5.29 6.27
C THR A 21 -17.93 5.28 6.00
N THR A 22 -17.40 4.22 5.38
CA THR A 22 -15.96 4.01 5.19
C THR A 22 -15.57 3.61 3.76
N ILE A 23 -16.53 3.58 2.83
CA ILE A 23 -16.34 3.05 1.47
C ILE A 23 -15.33 3.87 0.66
N THR A 24 -15.27 5.19 0.89
CA THR A 24 -14.30 6.07 0.26
C THR A 24 -12.86 5.75 0.67
N PHE A 25 -12.63 5.33 1.92
CA PHE A 25 -11.33 4.86 2.37
C PHE A 25 -10.94 3.54 1.70
N LEU A 26 -11.90 2.62 1.51
CA LEU A 26 -11.65 1.39 0.75
C LEU A 26 -11.26 1.66 -0.70
N TYR A 27 -11.91 2.63 -1.37
CA TYR A 27 -11.49 3.04 -2.71
C TYR A 27 -10.07 3.60 -2.73
N ALA A 28 -9.71 4.43 -1.74
CA ALA A 28 -8.34 4.92 -1.62
C ALA A 28 -7.32 3.78 -1.39
N LEU A 29 -7.67 2.79 -0.56
CA LEU A 29 -6.87 1.58 -0.35
C LEU A 29 -6.66 0.81 -1.67
N LEU A 30 -7.73 0.60 -2.43
CA LEU A 30 -7.67 -0.10 -3.72
C LEU A 30 -6.82 0.66 -4.75
N ILE A 31 -6.88 1.99 -4.79
CA ILE A 31 -6.03 2.81 -5.66
C ILE A 31 -4.55 2.66 -5.26
N GLY A 32 -4.24 2.76 -3.96
CA GLY A 32 -2.87 2.57 -3.45
C GLY A 32 -2.34 1.16 -3.75
N PHE A 33 -3.16 0.14 -3.53
CA PHE A 33 -2.87 -1.24 -3.87
C PHE A 33 -2.60 -1.41 -5.38
N ALA A 34 -3.47 -0.89 -6.24
CA ALA A 34 -3.31 -0.97 -7.69
C ALA A 34 -2.01 -0.30 -8.13
N PHE A 35 -1.69 0.88 -7.60
CA PHE A 35 -0.41 1.55 -7.84
C PHE A 35 0.78 0.66 -7.48
N ASN A 36 0.76 0.05 -6.29
CA ASN A 36 1.82 -0.85 -5.82
C ASN A 36 1.99 -2.07 -6.75
N ILE A 37 0.89 -2.66 -7.19
CA ILE A 37 0.88 -3.79 -8.14
C ILE A 37 1.47 -3.37 -9.49
N PHE A 38 0.98 -2.30 -10.10
CA PHE A 38 1.46 -1.86 -11.42
C PHE A 38 2.94 -1.49 -11.39
N ALA A 39 3.39 -0.84 -10.31
CA ALA A 39 4.79 -0.54 -10.08
C ALA A 39 5.64 -1.82 -9.96
N GLY A 40 5.15 -2.82 -9.21
CA GLY A 40 5.82 -4.12 -9.05
C GLY A 40 5.93 -4.90 -10.36
N LEU A 41 4.83 -5.02 -11.10
CA LEU A 41 4.80 -5.67 -12.42
C LEU A 41 5.76 -5.00 -13.40
N ARG A 42 5.84 -3.66 -13.38
CA ARG A 42 6.75 -2.91 -14.23
C ARG A 42 8.21 -3.16 -13.86
N ALA A 43 8.54 -3.21 -12.57
CA ALA A 43 9.89 -3.49 -12.08
C ALA A 43 10.34 -4.93 -12.38
N ASP A 44 9.40 -5.87 -12.45
CA ASP A 44 9.63 -7.25 -12.87
C ASP A 44 9.66 -7.43 -14.40
N GLU A 45 9.64 -6.33 -15.16
CA GLU A 45 9.61 -6.30 -16.64
C GLU A 45 8.49 -7.14 -17.27
N VAL A 46 7.38 -7.32 -16.55
CA VAL A 46 6.21 -8.03 -17.06
C VAL A 46 5.64 -7.25 -18.24
N LYS A 47 5.57 -7.91 -19.40
CA LYS A 47 5.02 -7.31 -20.63
C LYS A 47 3.57 -7.73 -20.77
N PHE A 48 2.69 -6.74 -20.87
CA PHE A 48 1.32 -6.94 -21.34
C PHE A 48 1.39 -7.13 -22.85
N VAL A 49 1.03 -8.33 -23.32
CA VAL A 49 0.93 -8.61 -24.75
C VAL A 49 -0.52 -8.87 -25.07
N MET A 50 -1.03 -8.08 -26.01
CA MET A 50 -2.35 -8.24 -26.57
C MET A 50 -2.19 -8.88 -27.94
N THR A 51 -2.41 -10.19 -28.01
CA THR A 51 -2.28 -10.95 -29.26
C THR A 51 -3.52 -10.82 -30.14
N ARG A 52 -4.73 -10.78 -29.55
CA ARG A 52 -6.01 -10.55 -30.24
C ARG A 52 -7.09 -10.19 -29.22
N PHE A 53 -7.91 -9.17 -29.43
CA PHE A 53 -9.03 -8.87 -28.53
C PHE A 53 -10.03 -10.05 -28.46
N PRO A 54 -10.50 -10.51 -27.29
CA PRO A 54 -10.24 -10.05 -25.92
C PRO A 54 -9.16 -10.89 -25.19
N SER A 55 -8.29 -11.61 -25.90
CA SER A 55 -7.19 -12.38 -25.33
C SER A 55 -6.03 -11.47 -24.92
N PHE A 56 -5.86 -11.34 -23.61
CA PHE A 56 -4.75 -10.65 -22.97
C PHE A 56 -3.78 -11.69 -22.40
N GLY A 57 -2.49 -11.52 -22.66
CA GLY A 57 -1.42 -12.37 -22.13
C GLY A 57 -0.41 -11.58 -21.33
N PHE A 58 0.15 -12.21 -20.31
CA PHE A 58 1.27 -11.67 -19.54
C PHE A 58 2.52 -12.49 -19.84
N ILE A 59 3.57 -11.84 -20.33
CA ILE A 59 4.87 -12.48 -20.53
C ILE A 59 5.74 -12.21 -19.30
N ASN A 60 6.46 -13.23 -18.83
CA ASN A 60 7.32 -13.23 -17.62
C ASN A 60 6.58 -13.05 -16.29
N TYR A 61 5.28 -13.32 -16.26
CA TYR A 61 4.48 -13.19 -15.05
C TYR A 61 4.46 -14.50 -14.24
N LYS A 62 4.94 -14.44 -12.99
CA LYS A 62 5.03 -15.62 -12.10
C LYS A 62 3.76 -15.94 -11.31
N GLY A 63 2.70 -15.13 -11.35
CA GLY A 63 1.45 -15.41 -10.62
C GLY A 63 1.49 -15.13 -9.12
N GLN A 64 2.48 -15.71 -8.44
CA GLN A 64 2.61 -15.77 -6.98
C GLN A 64 2.63 -14.39 -6.33
N LYS A 65 3.31 -13.41 -6.93
CA LYS A 65 3.40 -12.05 -6.38
C LYS A 65 2.06 -11.32 -6.28
N LEU A 66 1.14 -11.48 -7.26
CA LEU A 66 -0.19 -10.86 -7.13
C LEU A 66 -1.03 -11.59 -6.09
N VAL A 67 -0.92 -12.91 -6.01
CA VAL A 67 -1.61 -13.69 -4.98
C VAL A 67 -1.15 -13.24 -3.59
N ASP A 68 0.15 -13.06 -3.38
CA ASP A 68 0.68 -12.59 -2.11
C ASP A 68 0.24 -11.16 -1.79
N SER A 69 0.23 -10.28 -2.79
CA SER A 69 -0.26 -8.91 -2.62
C SER A 69 -1.78 -8.87 -2.34
N LEU A 70 -2.56 -9.75 -2.95
CA LEU A 70 -3.99 -9.91 -2.67
C LEU A 70 -4.22 -10.44 -1.25
N LYS A 71 -3.43 -11.41 -0.79
CA LYS A 71 -3.47 -11.87 0.61
C LYS A 71 -3.17 -10.74 1.58
N GLU A 72 -2.18 -9.90 1.26
CA GLU A 72 -1.85 -8.72 2.05
C GLU A 72 -3.02 -7.72 2.11
N LEU A 73 -3.63 -7.41 0.96
CA LEU A 73 -4.82 -6.54 0.91
C LEU A 73 -5.98 -7.11 1.74
N CYS A 74 -6.26 -8.42 1.60
CA CYS A 74 -7.29 -9.10 2.37
C CYS A 74 -7.00 -9.05 3.87
N LEU A 75 -5.76 -9.29 4.28
CA LEU A 75 -5.35 -9.25 5.69
C LEU A 75 -5.49 -7.84 6.29
N ILE A 76 -4.99 -6.83 5.58
CA ILE A 76 -5.11 -5.42 6.00
C ILE A 76 -6.58 -5.03 6.16
N THR A 77 -7.41 -5.36 5.17
CA THR A 77 -8.85 -5.05 5.20
C THR A 77 -9.53 -5.79 6.35
N PHE A 78 -9.24 -7.09 6.52
CA PHE A 78 -9.81 -7.90 7.59
C PHE A 78 -9.47 -7.35 8.97
N ILE A 79 -8.19 -7.07 9.25
CA ILE A 79 -7.75 -6.52 10.55
C ILE A 79 -8.41 -5.16 10.80
N THR A 80 -8.48 -4.30 9.78
CA THR A 80 -9.08 -2.97 9.88
C THR A 80 -10.55 -3.04 10.29
N TYR A 81 -11.35 -3.88 9.63
CA TYR A 81 -12.78 -4.00 9.93
C TYR A 81 -13.06 -4.84 11.18
N MET A 82 -12.18 -5.77 11.54
CA MET A 82 -12.23 -6.44 12.84
C MET A 82 -12.06 -5.42 13.97
N LEU A 83 -11.10 -4.49 13.85
CA LEU A 83 -10.92 -3.41 14.83
C LEU A 83 -12.10 -2.44 14.84
N LYS A 84 -12.63 -2.06 13.67
CA LYS A 84 -13.86 -1.26 13.58
C LYS A 84 -15.00 -1.92 14.36
N ALA A 85 -15.22 -3.22 14.15
CA ALA A 85 -16.28 -3.98 14.82
C ALA A 85 -16.10 -4.01 16.34
N ILE A 86 -14.87 -4.17 16.83
CA ILE A 86 -14.59 -4.11 18.28
C ILE A 86 -14.97 -2.73 18.85
N ILE A 87 -14.62 -1.65 18.16
CA ILE A 87 -14.94 -0.27 18.63
C ILE A 87 -16.43 0.02 18.55
N ASP A 88 -17.12 -0.47 17.51
CA ASP A 88 -18.57 -0.38 17.41
C ASP A 88 -19.24 -1.10 18.60
N LEU A 89 -18.77 -2.31 18.96
CA LEU A 89 -19.27 -3.06 20.12
C LEU A 89 -19.01 -2.36 21.47
N MET A 90 -18.02 -1.46 21.54
CA MET A 90 -17.75 -0.63 22.71
C MET A 90 -18.69 0.59 22.81
N ASN A 91 -19.65 0.76 21.89
CA ASN A 91 -20.53 1.92 21.78
C ASN A 91 -19.77 3.25 21.61
N PHE A 92 -18.61 3.22 20.97
CA PHE A 92 -17.86 4.42 20.53
C PHE A 92 -18.17 4.73 19.06
N GLU A 93 -19.45 4.71 18.67
CA GLU A 93 -19.90 4.70 17.26
C GLU A 93 -19.42 5.91 16.44
N GLU A 94 -19.08 7.03 17.08
CA GLU A 94 -18.52 8.21 16.41
C GLU A 94 -17.01 8.09 16.08
N LYS A 95 -16.30 7.13 16.67
CA LYS A 95 -14.83 7.01 16.56
C LYS A 95 -14.35 5.80 15.76
N SER A 96 -15.22 4.82 15.47
CA SER A 96 -14.82 3.62 14.74
C SER A 96 -14.41 3.89 13.29
N ALA A 97 -15.04 4.87 12.63
CA ALA A 97 -14.66 5.30 11.28
C ALA A 97 -13.24 5.91 11.25
N TYR A 98 -12.84 6.62 12.32
CA TYR A 98 -11.49 7.18 12.44
C TYR A 98 -10.42 6.08 12.54
N VAL A 99 -10.72 4.97 13.21
CA VAL A 99 -9.82 3.81 13.23
C VAL A 99 -9.59 3.28 11.82
N VAL A 100 -10.65 3.16 11.02
CA VAL A 100 -10.54 2.76 9.61
C VAL A 100 -9.70 3.75 8.81
N GLN A 101 -9.96 5.05 8.96
CA GLN A 101 -9.21 6.11 8.29
C GLN A 101 -7.70 6.01 8.57
N VAL A 102 -7.31 5.89 9.84
CA VAL A 102 -5.89 5.84 10.24
C VAL A 102 -5.21 4.57 9.72
N LEU A 103 -5.84 3.41 9.90
CA LEU A 103 -5.26 2.14 9.45
C LEU A 103 -5.12 2.07 7.93
N ILE A 104 -6.12 2.55 7.19
CA ILE A 104 -6.05 2.63 5.73
C ILE A 104 -4.99 3.65 5.29
N ALA A 105 -4.86 4.80 5.97
CA ALA A 105 -3.80 5.76 5.65
C ALA A 105 -2.39 5.15 5.80
N ILE A 106 -2.18 4.36 6.85
CA ILE A 106 -0.91 3.62 7.07
C ILE A 106 -0.69 2.61 5.94
N ALA A 107 -1.72 1.85 5.57
CA ALA A 107 -1.63 0.86 4.49
C ALA A 107 -1.35 1.52 3.12
N ILE A 108 -2.02 2.64 2.81
CA ILE A 108 -1.77 3.41 1.60
C ILE A 108 -0.33 3.93 1.59
N TYR A 109 0.15 4.50 2.70
CA TYR A 109 1.54 4.93 2.80
C TYR A 109 2.51 3.78 2.50
N TYR A 110 2.28 2.60 3.07
CA TYR A 110 3.08 1.41 2.79
C TYR A 110 3.07 1.05 1.29
N TYR A 111 1.90 1.00 0.66
CA TYR A 111 1.77 0.69 -0.77
C TYR A 111 2.42 1.74 -1.67
N VAL A 112 2.24 3.04 -1.39
CA VAL A 112 2.86 4.13 -2.14
C VAL A 112 4.38 4.07 -2.00
N LYS A 113 4.90 3.89 -0.79
CA LYS A 113 6.34 3.74 -0.55
C LYS A 113 6.92 2.55 -1.31
N ASN A 114 6.25 1.40 -1.28
CA ASN A 114 6.71 0.20 -1.99
C ASN A 114 6.63 0.37 -3.52
N GLY A 115 5.55 0.97 -4.03
CA GLY A 115 5.39 1.26 -5.44
C GLY A 115 6.46 2.25 -5.95
N LEU A 116 6.73 3.33 -5.21
CA LEU A 116 7.80 4.28 -5.54
C LEU A 116 9.18 3.62 -5.53
N ARG A 117 9.44 2.70 -4.60
CA ARG A 117 10.68 1.89 -4.59
C ARG A 117 10.83 1.07 -5.87
N ASN A 118 9.75 0.40 -6.29
CA ASN A 118 9.74 -0.42 -7.50
C ASN A 118 9.91 0.44 -8.76
N LEU A 119 9.21 1.57 -8.85
CA LEU A 119 9.35 2.52 -9.96
C LEU A 119 10.75 3.14 -10.02
N SER A 120 11.36 3.47 -8.89
CA SER A 120 12.73 4.00 -8.85
C SER A 120 13.75 2.98 -9.39
N LYS A 121 13.50 1.68 -9.22
CA LYS A 121 14.32 0.61 -9.82
C LYS A 121 14.04 0.43 -11.31
N ALA A 122 12.77 0.49 -11.71
CA ALA A 122 12.36 0.33 -13.11
C ALA A 122 12.79 1.51 -14.00
N TYR A 123 12.85 2.73 -13.44
CA TYR A 123 13.14 3.96 -14.16
C TYR A 123 14.32 4.74 -13.53
N PRO A 124 15.53 4.17 -13.51
CA PRO A 124 16.68 4.77 -12.80
C PRO A 124 17.11 6.13 -13.37
N LYS A 125 16.78 6.41 -14.63
CA LYS A 125 17.07 7.69 -15.30
C LYS A 125 16.13 8.82 -14.90
N VAL A 126 14.94 8.51 -14.35
CA VAL A 126 13.93 9.51 -14.00
C VAL A 126 14.15 10.00 -12.56
N ARG A 127 14.92 11.08 -12.43
CA ARG A 127 15.29 11.66 -11.11
C ARG A 127 14.09 12.02 -10.23
N TRP A 128 12.98 12.47 -10.84
CA TRP A 128 11.76 12.83 -10.12
C TRP A 128 11.19 11.67 -9.28
N ILE A 129 11.11 10.46 -9.85
CA ILE A 129 10.60 9.27 -9.16
C ILE A 129 11.50 8.91 -7.97
N LYS A 130 12.82 8.99 -8.16
CA LYS A 130 13.81 8.70 -7.11
C LYS A 130 13.72 9.70 -5.96
N MET A 131 13.56 10.99 -6.27
CA MET A 131 13.34 12.03 -5.27
C MET A 131 12.03 11.81 -4.50
N LEU A 132 10.91 11.52 -5.18
CA LEU A 132 9.65 11.19 -4.51
C LEU A 132 9.78 9.98 -3.58
N TYR A 133 10.48 8.93 -4.03
CA TYR A 133 10.76 7.76 -3.20
C TYR A 133 11.52 8.14 -1.92
N TYR A 134 12.55 8.98 -2.03
CA TYR A 134 13.34 9.42 -0.89
C TYR A 134 12.58 10.34 0.06
N LEU A 135 11.78 11.26 -0.48
CA LEU A 135 10.91 12.13 0.31
C LEU A 135 9.90 11.30 1.12
N VAL A 136 9.14 10.44 0.46
CA VAL A 136 8.11 9.59 1.11
C VAL A 136 8.76 8.59 2.07
N SER A 137 9.94 8.07 1.77
CA SER A 137 10.65 7.15 2.67
C SER A 137 11.38 7.85 3.81
N PHE A 138 11.37 9.18 3.88
CA PHE A 138 12.17 10.01 4.79
C PHE A 138 13.68 9.70 4.70
N LYS A 139 14.16 9.31 3.51
CA LYS A 139 15.57 9.00 3.22
C LYS A 139 16.33 10.23 2.74
N PHE A 140 16.24 11.34 3.46
CA PHE A 140 16.83 12.63 3.07
C PHE A 140 18.36 12.55 2.90
N ARG A 141 19.03 11.70 3.67
CA ARG A 141 20.46 11.44 3.53
C ARG A 141 20.85 10.97 2.13
N GLU A 142 20.01 10.17 1.47
CA GLU A 142 20.27 9.71 0.09
C GLU A 142 20.07 10.81 -0.97
N MET A 143 19.51 11.97 -0.61
CA MET A 143 19.34 13.14 -1.48
C MET A 143 20.47 14.18 -1.34
N MET A 144 21.30 14.08 -0.30
CA MET A 144 22.33 15.06 0.01
C MET A 144 23.54 14.96 -0.94
N PRO A 145 24.20 16.07 -1.30
CA PRO A 145 25.47 16.04 -2.01
C PRO A 145 26.51 15.23 -1.24
N GLY A 146 27.42 14.54 -1.96
CA GLY A 146 28.42 13.63 -1.35
C GLY A 146 29.20 14.26 -0.20
N ILE A 147 29.58 15.53 -0.35
CA ILE A 147 30.32 16.32 0.66
C ILE A 147 29.57 16.39 2.01
N VAL A 148 28.25 16.59 1.98
CA VAL A 148 27.43 16.69 3.19
C VAL A 148 27.24 15.30 3.81
N ASN A 149 27.09 14.26 2.99
CA ASN A 149 27.01 12.88 3.47
C ASN A 149 28.31 12.41 4.12
N ASP A 150 29.46 12.81 3.58
CA ASP A 150 30.78 12.49 4.11
C ASP A 150 31.06 13.24 5.42
N ALA A 151 30.61 14.49 5.55
CA ALA A 151 30.68 15.23 6.81
C ALA A 151 29.87 14.56 7.94
N ILE A 152 28.63 14.17 7.66
CA ILE A 152 27.76 13.48 8.65
C ILE A 152 28.34 12.11 9.04
N LYS A 153 28.91 11.36 8.08
CA LYS A 153 29.56 10.07 8.38
C LYS A 153 30.77 10.24 9.31
N LYS A 154 31.62 11.25 9.05
CA LYS A 154 32.77 11.53 9.90
C LYS A 154 32.34 11.90 11.32
N GLU A 155 31.31 12.73 11.46
CA GLU A 155 30.77 13.14 12.76
C GLU A 155 30.13 11.97 13.54
N GLU A 156 29.39 11.07 12.87
CA GLU A 156 28.87 9.82 13.46
C GLU A 156 29.99 8.86 13.90
N GLU A 157 31.09 8.78 13.13
CA GLU A 157 32.26 7.95 13.47
C GLU A 157 33.11 8.53 14.61
N GLU A 158 33.15 9.86 14.77
CA GLU A 158 33.85 10.56 15.84
C GLU A 158 33.04 10.52 17.15
N SER A 159 31.75 10.84 17.10
CA SER A 159 30.84 10.76 18.26
C SER A 159 30.59 9.33 18.78
N GLY A 160 30.63 8.32 17.89
CA GLY A 160 30.55 6.91 18.28
C GLY A 160 31.81 6.35 18.98
N LYS A 161 32.93 7.07 18.93
CA LYS A 161 34.18 6.71 19.63
C LYS A 161 34.25 7.31 21.03
N GLU A 162 33.68 8.49 21.25
CA GLU A 162 33.64 9.16 22.56
C GLU A 162 32.71 8.46 23.57
N GLY A 163 31.73 7.67 23.13
CA GLY A 163 30.84 6.89 24.00
C GLY A 163 31.36 5.51 24.45
N LYS A 164 32.65 5.21 24.21
CA LYS A 164 33.29 3.91 24.52
C LYS A 164 34.51 4.01 25.45
N GLU A 165 34.82 5.18 26.01
CA GLU A 165 35.75 5.34 27.14
C GLU A 165 35.01 5.34 28.47
#